data_AF-A0A6V6ZHK4-F1
#
_entry.id   AF-A0A6V6ZHK4-F1
#
_cell.length_a   1.000
_cell.length_b   1.000
_cell.length_c   1.000
_cell.angle_alpha   90.00
_cell.angle_beta   90.00
_cell.angle_gamma   90.00
#
_symmetry.space_group_name_H-M   'P 1'
#
loop_
_entity.id
_entity.type
_entity.pdbx_description
1 polymer ?
#
loop_
_entity_poly.entity_id
_entity_poly.type
_entity_poly.pdbx_seq_one_letter_code
_entity_poly.pdbx_strand_id
1 'polypeptide(L)' 'MPTIVKRPSGKWQATVRKDGQSRSKSFLKRAEATKWARETELSADRGLLTPMR' A
#
# COMPACT_ATOMS: atom_id res chain seq x y z
N MET A 1 -9.26 -0.52 3.11
CA MET A 1 -9.01 -1.63 2.19
C MET A 1 -7.90 -1.28 1.21
N PRO A 2 -6.81 -2.06 1.14
CA PRO A 2 -5.74 -1.88 0.18
C PRO A 2 -6.17 -2.30 -1.23
N THR A 3 -5.75 -1.54 -2.24
CA THR A 3 -5.89 -1.92 -3.65
C THR A 3 -4.56 -2.47 -4.16
N ILE A 4 -4.60 -3.56 -4.92
CA ILE A 4 -3.43 -4.13 -5.58
C ILE A 4 -3.71 -4.21 -7.07
N VAL A 5 -2.91 -3.54 -7.89
CA VAL A 5 -3.08 -3.47 -9.34
C VAL A 5 -1.79 -3.84 -10.06
N LYS A 6 -1.88 -4.60 -11.15
CA LYS A 6 -0.74 -4.86 -12.03
C LYS A 6 -0.62 -3.70 -13.01
N ARG A 7 0.56 -3.09 -13.11
CA ARG A 7 0.86 -2.01 -14.04
C ARG A 7 1.20 -2.56 -15.44
N PRO A 8 1.09 -1.71 -16.49
CA PRO A 8 1.61 -2.05 -17.82
C PRO A 8 3.08 -2.44 -17.83
N SER A 9 3.88 -1.90 -16.90
CA SER A 9 5.29 -2.27 -16.71
C SER A 9 5.53 -3.66 -16.11
N GLY A 10 4.49 -4.44 -15.84
CA GLY A 10 4.57 -5.76 -15.22
C GLY A 10 4.71 -5.75 -13.70
N LYS A 11 4.99 -4.58 -13.10
CA LYS A 11 5.08 -4.39 -11.64
C LYS A 11 3.70 -4.38 -10.99
N TRP A 12 3.65 -4.75 -9.71
CA TRP A 12 2.46 -4.69 -8.86
C TRP A 12 2.48 -3.42 -8.01
N GLN A 13 1.50 -2.54 -8.17
CA GLN A 13 1.29 -1.42 -7.25
C GLN A 13 0.32 -1.84 -6.15
N ALA A 14 0.72 -1.61 -4.91
CA ALA A 14 -0.17 -1.58 -3.78
C ALA A 14 -0.48 -0.11 -3.41
N THR A 15 -1.73 0.16 -3.07
CA THR A 15 -2.22 1.47 -2.62
C THR A 15 -3.05 1.28 -1.38
N VAL A 16 -2.68 1.93 -0.28
CA VAL A 16 -3.41 1.98 0.98
C VAL A 16 -3.97 3.38 1.16
N ARG A 17 -5.26 3.49 1.47
CA ARG A 17 -5.96 4.76 1.72
C ARG A 17 -6.60 4.69 3.10
N LYS A 18 -6.33 5.68 3.95
CA LYS A 18 -6.91 5.81 5.29
C LYS A 18 -6.91 7.29 5.69
N ASP A 19 -8.01 7.77 6.23
CA ASP A 19 -8.17 9.12 6.81
C ASP A 19 -7.63 10.26 5.92
N GLY A 20 -7.95 10.23 4.63
CA GLY A 20 -7.53 11.23 3.65
C GLY A 20 -6.07 11.11 3.18
N GLN A 21 -5.27 10.22 3.79
CA GLN A 21 -3.92 9.92 3.35
C GLN A 21 -3.90 8.70 2.43
N SER A 22 -3.01 8.74 1.43
CA SER A 22 -2.75 7.60 0.57
C SER A 22 -1.26 7.31 0.50
N ARG A 23 -0.90 6.04 0.68
CA ARG A 23 0.46 5.53 0.44
C ARG A 23 0.40 4.52 -0.68
N SER A 24 1.29 4.65 -1.66
CA SER A 24 1.41 3.66 -2.73
C SER A 24 2.86 3.24 -2.94
N LYS A 25 3.06 1.97 -3.27
CA LYS A 25 4.38 1.39 -3.51
C LYS A 25 4.31 0.32 -4.60
N SER A 26 5.36 0.22 -5.41
CA SER A 26 5.45 -0.77 -6.51
C SER A 26 6.39 -1.91 -6.13
N PHE A 27 6.04 -3.12 -6.55
CA PHE A 27 6.76 -4.35 -6.29
C PHE A 27 6.88 -5.18 -7.56
N LEU A 28 7.88 -6.05 -7.63
CA LEU A 28 8.01 -7.00 -8.74
C LEU A 28 7.06 -8.19 -8.58
N LYS A 29 6.80 -8.60 -7.33
CA LYS A 29 5.97 -9.77 -7.00
C LYS A 29 4.66 -9.33 -6.37
N ARG A 30 3.55 -9.98 -6.77
CA ARG A 30 2.22 -9.76 -6.18
C ARG A 30 2.22 -10.01 -4.66
N ALA A 31 2.89 -11.08 -4.23
CA ALA A 31 2.96 -11.46 -2.82
C ALA A 31 3.57 -10.35 -1.94
N GLU A 32 4.60 -9.66 -2.44
CA GLU A 32 5.21 -8.54 -1.72
C GLU A 32 4.31 -7.32 -1.68
N ALA A 33 3.62 -7.01 -2.79
CA ALA A 33 2.61 -5.97 -2.80
C ALA A 33 1.51 -6.25 -1.77
N THR A 34 1.02 -7.48 -1.69
CA THR A 34 0.00 -7.88 -0.72
C THR A 34 0.50 -7.78 0.72
N LYS A 35 1.71 -8.27 1.00
CA LYS A 35 2.30 -8.23 2.34
C LYS A 35 2.44 -6.78 2.81
N TRP A 36 3.07 -5.94 2.00
CA TRP A 36 3.25 -4.52 2.33
C TRP A 36 1.92 -3.79 2.50
N ALA A 37 0.94 -4.07 1.65
CA ALA A 37 -0.36 -3.42 1.74
C ALA A 37 -1.09 -3.76 3.05
N ARG A 38 -1.03 -5.02 3.49
CA ARG A 38 -1.61 -5.46 4.77
C ARG A 38 -0.90 -4.84 5.97
N GLU A 39 0.43 -4.86 5.98
CA GLU A 39 1.22 -4.24 7.05
C GLU A 39 0.98 -2.73 7.15
N THR A 40 0.89 -2.07 5.99
CA THR A 40 0.61 -0.63 5.90
C THR A 40 -0.82 -0.31 6.32
N GLU A 41 -1.81 -1.12 5.93
CA GLU A 41 -3.19 -0.96 6.39
C GLU A 41 -3.30 -1.16 7.90
N LEU A 42 -2.66 -2.18 8.47
CA LEU A 42 -2.64 -2.38 9.93
C LEU A 42 -1.98 -1.23 10.67
N SER A 43 -0.89 -0.68 10.12
CA SER A 43 -0.22 0.50 10.69
C SER A 43 -1.12 1.73 10.60
N ALA A 44 -1.84 1.88 9.48
CA ALA A 44 -2.80 2.95 9.26
C ALA A 44 -4.00 2.87 10.19
N ASP A 45 -4.52 1.67 10.42
CA ASP A 45 -5.64 1.45 11.32
C ASP A 45 -5.28 1.79 12.77
N ARG A 46 -4.02 1.59 13.15
CA ARG A 46 -3.47 2.00 14.45
C ARG A 46 -3.15 3.50 14.56
N GLY A 47 -3.48 4.31 13.54
CA GLY A 47 -3.17 5.75 13.53
C GLY A 47 -1.68 6.07 13.32
N LEU A 48 -0.86 5.08 12.94
CA LEU A 48 0.60 5.23 12.75
C LEU A 48 0.98 5.64 11.32
N LEU A 49 0.00 6.06 10.50
CA LEU A 49 0.33 6.82 9.29
C LEU A 49 0.74 8.23 9.72
N THR A 50 1.96 8.35 10.25
CA THR A 50 2.60 9.65 10.35
C THR A 50 2.67 10.24 8.95
N PRO A 51 2.11 11.44 8.71
CA PRO A 51 2.38 12.15 7.47
C PRO A 51 3.90 12.29 7.38
N MET A 52 4.50 11.91 6.25
CA MET A 52 5.85 12.37 5.96
C MET A 52 5.72 13.89 5.80
N ARG A 53 6.14 14.61 6.83
CA ARG A 53 6.23 16.07 6.86
C ARG A 53 7.54 16.49 6.23
#